data_AF-A0A7Y2C7P7-F1
#
_entry.id   AF-A0A7Y2C7P7-F1
#
_cell.length_a   1.000
_cell.length_b   1.000
_cell.length_c   1.000
_cell.angle_alpha   90.00
_cell.angle_beta   90.00
_cell.angle_gamma   90.00
#
_symmetry.space_group_name_H-M   'P 1'
#
loop_
_entity.id
_entity.type
_entity.pdbx_description
1 polymer ?
#
loop_
_entity_poly.entity_id
_entity_poly.type
_entity_poly.pdbx_seq_one_letter_code
_entity_poly.pdbx_strand_id
1 'polypeptide(L)'
;VTFDGYVTLLVTGDIEINGNATVGSSGYTTSDESSVAFYAGGDIEMSGNTNVWAQLYSAGDFEMGGGADLYGSVASASSARLHGNPEIHYREASPALTTIWNGTPGGTTVHMTNFFER
;
A
#
# COMPACT_ATOMS: atom_id res chain seq x y z
N VAL A 1 0.64 -13.85 1.86
CA VAL A 1 -0.37 -13.48 2.86
C VAL A 1 -1.61 -12.99 2.15
N THR A 2 -2.76 -13.55 2.49
CA THR A 2 -4.06 -13.12 1.98
C THR A 2 -4.95 -12.72 3.14
N PHE A 3 -5.90 -11.82 2.88
CA PHE A 3 -6.84 -11.30 3.87
C PHE A 3 -8.25 -11.46 3.32
N ASP A 4 -9.18 -11.88 4.18
CA ASP A 4 -10.61 -11.91 3.86
C ASP A 4 -11.24 -10.61 4.37
N GLY A 5 -11.54 -9.71 3.43
CA GLY A 5 -11.97 -8.34 3.71
C GLY A 5 -10.85 -7.29 3.54
N TYR A 6 -11.07 -6.12 4.13
CA TYR A 6 -10.16 -4.98 4.04
C TYR A 6 -9.14 -4.99 5.19
N VAL A 7 -7.88 -4.73 4.89
CA VAL A 7 -6.83 -4.52 5.89
C VAL A 7 -6.04 -3.25 5.58
N THR A 8 -5.77 -2.47 6.62
CA THR A 8 -4.81 -1.36 6.55
C THR A 8 -3.70 -1.59 7.55
N LEU A 9 -2.47 -1.45 7.10
CA LEU A 9 -1.28 -1.51 7.91
C LEU A 9 -0.68 -0.12 8.04
N LEU A 10 -0.51 0.33 9.28
CA LEU A 10 0.19 1.55 9.61
C LEU A 10 1.53 1.21 10.21
N VAL A 11 2.59 1.70 9.57
CA VAL A 11 3.96 1.44 10.00
C VAL A 11 4.63 2.80 10.19
N THR A 12 5.13 3.08 11.40
CA THR A 12 5.79 4.35 11.70
C THR A 12 7.18 4.48 11.07
N GLY A 13 7.76 3.36 10.66
CA GLY A 13 9.05 3.29 9.96
C GLY A 13 8.87 2.69 8.57
N ASP A 14 9.84 1.87 8.18
CA ASP A 14 9.93 1.34 6.83
C ASP A 14 9.11 0.06 6.64
N ILE A 15 8.71 -0.21 5.40
CA ILE A 15 8.07 -1.45 4.98
C ILE A 15 8.92 -2.11 3.91
N GLU A 16 9.31 -3.36 4.15
CA GLU A 16 10.06 -4.18 3.20
C GLU A 16 9.21 -5.38 2.75
N ILE A 17 9.01 -5.51 1.43
CA ILE A 17 8.34 -6.66 0.80
C ILE A 17 9.33 -7.30 -0.17
N ASN A 18 10.06 -8.31 0.31
CA ASN A 18 11.20 -8.87 -0.41
C ASN A 18 11.05 -10.37 -0.70
N GLY A 19 11.74 -10.85 -1.73
CA GLY A 19 11.87 -12.27 -2.06
C GLY A 19 10.75 -12.79 -2.97
N ASN A 20 10.16 -13.93 -2.63
CA ASN A 20 9.05 -14.54 -3.39
C ASN A 20 7.75 -14.42 -2.58
N ALA A 21 7.19 -13.21 -2.53
CA ALA A 21 6.05 -12.89 -1.67
C ALA A 21 4.77 -12.63 -2.50
N THR A 22 3.63 -13.06 -1.97
CA THR A 22 2.30 -12.71 -2.51
C THR A 22 1.54 -12.02 -1.39
N VAL A 23 1.02 -10.80 -1.61
CA VAL A 23 0.33 -10.00 -0.60
C VAL A 23 -1.02 -9.51 -1.13
N GLY A 24 -2.11 -9.83 -0.45
CA GLY A 24 -3.47 -9.54 -0.93
C GLY A 24 -3.94 -10.56 -1.97
N SER A 25 -5.03 -10.26 -2.68
CA SER A 25 -5.38 -10.99 -3.92
C SER A 25 -6.34 -10.20 -4.80
N SER A 26 -6.45 -10.62 -6.06
CA SER A 26 -7.38 -10.06 -7.05
C SER A 26 -8.85 -10.38 -6.78
N GLY A 27 -9.16 -11.39 -5.96
CA GLY A 27 -10.50 -12.01 -5.91
C GLY A 27 -11.41 -11.62 -4.75
N TYR A 28 -11.00 -10.69 -3.88
CA TYR A 28 -11.73 -10.44 -2.63
C TYR A 28 -12.87 -9.42 -2.73
N THR A 29 -12.75 -8.45 -3.62
CA THR A 29 -13.75 -7.40 -3.81
C THR A 29 -14.60 -7.72 -5.03
N THR A 30 -15.91 -7.44 -4.97
CA THR A 30 -16.78 -7.51 -6.16
C THR A 30 -16.48 -6.38 -7.17
N SER A 31 -15.69 -5.39 -6.75
CA SER A 31 -15.09 -4.33 -7.57
C SER A 31 -13.61 -4.61 -7.82
N ASP A 32 -13.01 -3.97 -8.83
CA ASP A 32 -11.58 -4.08 -9.13
C ASP A 32 -10.75 -3.15 -8.23
N GLU A 33 -10.99 -3.20 -6.92
CA GLU A 33 -10.35 -2.34 -5.91
C GLU A 33 -9.27 -3.09 -5.12
N SER A 34 -8.34 -2.34 -4.53
CA SER A 34 -7.37 -2.91 -3.58
C SER A 34 -8.04 -3.28 -2.26
N SER A 35 -7.75 -4.47 -1.71
CA SER A 35 -8.24 -4.88 -0.37
C SER A 35 -7.22 -4.66 0.75
N VAL A 36 -5.98 -4.31 0.39
CA VAL A 36 -4.86 -4.07 1.32
C VAL A 36 -4.37 -2.64 1.15
N ALA A 37 -4.12 -1.95 2.27
CA ALA A 37 -3.42 -0.67 2.29
C ALA A 37 -2.18 -0.72 3.18
N PHE A 38 -1.08 -0.13 2.71
CA PHE A 38 0.13 0.09 3.49
C PHE A 38 0.43 1.59 3.56
N TYR A 39 0.56 2.12 4.77
CA TYR A 39 1.01 3.48 5.02
C TYR A 39 2.28 3.43 5.87
N ALA A 40 3.40 3.83 5.27
CA ALA A 40 4.71 3.90 5.92
C ALA A 40 5.05 5.35 6.28
N GLY A 41 5.53 5.56 7.51
CA GLY A 41 6.15 6.80 7.96
C GLY A 41 7.60 6.94 7.49
N GLY A 42 8.22 5.84 7.07
CA GLY A 42 9.52 5.80 6.40
C GLY A 42 9.39 5.36 4.95
N ASP A 43 10.38 4.60 4.47
CA ASP A 43 10.48 4.13 3.10
C ASP A 43 9.63 2.87 2.85
N ILE A 44 9.29 2.61 1.59
CA ILE A 44 8.72 1.33 1.15
C ILE A 44 9.64 0.73 0.10
N GLU A 45 10.18 -0.46 0.38
CA GLU A 45 11.00 -1.23 -0.56
C GLU A 45 10.29 -2.52 -0.98
N MET A 46 10.19 -2.74 -2.29
CA MET A 46 9.67 -3.96 -2.89
C MET A 46 10.71 -4.59 -3.82
N SER A 47 11.20 -5.79 -3.52
CA SER A 47 12.21 -6.42 -4.37
C SER A 47 12.02 -7.94 -4.53
N GLY A 48 12.58 -8.49 -5.60
CA GLY A 48 12.50 -9.93 -5.90
C GLY A 48 11.37 -10.24 -6.87
N ASN A 49 10.67 -11.35 -6.67
CA ASN A 49 9.56 -11.81 -7.48
C ASN A 49 8.27 -11.78 -6.63
N THR A 50 7.83 -10.56 -6.33
CA THR A 50 6.70 -10.31 -5.43
C THR A 50 5.45 -9.95 -6.21
N ASN A 51 4.28 -10.40 -5.77
CA ASN A 51 2.98 -9.99 -6.31
C ASN A 51 2.16 -9.33 -5.21
N VAL A 52 1.86 -8.04 -5.33
CA VAL A 52 1.20 -7.25 -4.27
C VAL A 52 -0.07 -6.61 -4.81
N TRP A 53 -1.22 -6.88 -4.18
CA TRP A 53 -2.50 -6.21 -4.47
C TRP A 53 -2.79 -5.19 -3.38
N ALA A 54 -2.31 -3.96 -3.53
CA ALA A 54 -2.43 -2.96 -2.47
C ALA A 54 -2.40 -1.51 -2.96
N GLN A 55 -2.97 -0.63 -2.14
CA GLN A 55 -2.66 0.80 -2.17
C GLN A 55 -1.48 1.08 -1.22
N LEU A 56 -0.45 1.73 -1.73
CA LEU A 56 0.80 2.02 -1.01
C LEU A 56 0.99 3.51 -0.84
N TYR A 57 1.40 3.92 0.36
CA TYR A 57 1.84 5.27 0.64
C TYR A 57 3.13 5.25 1.47
N SER A 58 4.16 5.94 0.98
CA SER A 58 5.42 6.18 1.67
C SER A 58 5.56 7.67 2.02
N ALA A 59 5.86 7.99 3.27
CA ALA A 59 6.30 9.33 3.63
C ALA A 59 7.78 9.58 3.27
N GLY A 60 8.55 8.51 3.09
CA GLY A 60 9.91 8.53 2.56
C GLY A 60 9.94 8.24 1.06
N ASP A 61 10.97 7.52 0.62
CA ASP A 61 11.10 7.01 -0.74
C ASP A 61 10.26 5.74 -0.94
N PHE A 62 9.87 5.48 -2.19
CA PHE A 62 9.37 4.20 -2.65
C PHE A 62 10.36 3.62 -3.64
N GLU A 63 10.82 2.40 -3.40
CA GLU A 63 11.73 1.69 -4.30
C GLU A 63 11.14 0.33 -4.66
N MET A 64 11.09 0.03 -5.96
CA MET A 64 10.58 -1.23 -6.44
C MET A 64 11.45 -1.81 -7.54
N GLY A 65 11.78 -3.10 -7.42
CA GLY A 65 12.59 -3.78 -8.42
C GLY A 65 12.62 -5.29 -8.40
N GLY A 66 13.58 -5.83 -9.15
CA GLY A 66 13.54 -7.24 -9.54
C GLY A 66 12.44 -7.48 -10.58
N GLY A 67 11.69 -8.56 -10.43
CA GLY A 67 10.46 -8.85 -11.16
C GLY A 67 9.24 -8.70 -10.26
N ALA A 68 9.18 -7.63 -9.49
CA ALA A 68 8.04 -7.34 -8.63
C ALA A 68 6.85 -6.82 -9.45
N ASP A 69 5.65 -7.26 -9.09
CA ASP A 69 4.38 -6.84 -9.64
C ASP A 69 3.53 -6.18 -8.54
N LEU A 70 3.06 -4.96 -8.81
CA LEU A 70 2.11 -4.23 -7.98
C LEU A 70 0.80 -4.08 -8.74
N TYR A 71 -0.28 -4.60 -8.19
CA TYR A 71 -1.65 -4.43 -8.65
C TYR A 71 -2.37 -3.45 -7.73
N GLY A 72 -2.34 -2.16 -8.06
CA GLY A 72 -2.60 -1.15 -7.05
C GLY A 72 -2.33 0.29 -7.47
N SER A 73 -2.16 1.11 -6.44
CA SER A 73 -1.67 2.47 -6.55
C SER A 73 -0.52 2.66 -5.58
N VAL A 74 0.43 3.52 -5.93
CA VAL A 74 1.53 3.91 -5.05
C VAL A 74 1.71 5.42 -5.09
N ALA A 75 1.90 5.99 -3.91
CA ALA A 75 2.29 7.38 -3.73
C ALA A 75 3.48 7.47 -2.77
N SER A 76 4.36 8.42 -3.03
CA SER A 76 5.53 8.72 -2.21
C SER A 76 5.59 10.23 -2.00
N ALA A 77 5.87 10.68 -0.78
CA ALA A 77 6.09 12.10 -0.50
C ALA A 77 7.51 12.57 -0.87
N SER A 78 8.42 11.64 -1.16
CA SER A 78 9.76 11.93 -1.67
C SER A 78 9.86 11.48 -3.12
N SER A 79 10.55 10.36 -3.39
CA SER A 79 10.73 9.85 -4.73
C SER A 79 10.18 8.43 -4.87
N ALA A 80 9.85 8.07 -6.11
CA ALA A 80 9.49 6.71 -6.50
C ALA A 80 10.50 6.23 -7.54
N ARG A 81 11.25 5.17 -7.24
CA ARG A 81 12.29 4.61 -8.11
C ARG A 81 11.91 3.18 -8.50
N LEU A 82 12.00 2.92 -9.81
CA LEU A 82 11.79 1.61 -10.40
C LEU A 82 13.09 1.16 -11.07
N HIS A 83 13.54 -0.04 -10.75
CA HIS A 83 14.77 -0.60 -11.33
C HIS A 83 14.64 -2.11 -11.58
N GLY A 84 15.30 -2.62 -12.63
CA GLY A 84 15.07 -3.99 -13.10
C GLY A 84 13.86 -4.08 -14.02
N ASN A 85 12.97 -5.06 -13.78
CA ASN A 85 11.77 -5.30 -14.58
C ASN A 85 10.47 -5.30 -13.74
N PRO A 86 10.21 -4.28 -12.90
CA PRO A 86 8.97 -4.21 -12.14
C PRO A 86 7.79 -3.81 -13.03
N GLU A 87 6.59 -4.29 -12.71
CA GLU A 87 5.34 -3.84 -13.32
C GLU A 87 4.38 -3.25 -12.29
N ILE A 88 3.72 -2.15 -12.66
CA ILE A 88 2.62 -1.57 -11.90
C ILE A 88 1.36 -1.60 -12.75
N HIS A 89 0.40 -2.40 -12.31
CA HIS A 89 -0.93 -2.52 -12.88
C HIS A 89 -1.87 -1.67 -12.03
N TYR A 90 -2.38 -0.56 -12.59
CA TYR A 90 -3.27 0.31 -11.85
C TYR A 90 -4.53 -0.45 -11.41
N ARG A 91 -4.84 -0.34 -10.11
CA ARG A 91 -6.09 -0.80 -9.51
C ARG A 91 -6.68 0.32 -8.68
N GLU A 92 -8.00 0.46 -8.70
CA GLU A 92 -8.67 1.55 -7.99
C GLU A 92 -8.39 1.45 -6.48
N ALA A 93 -8.12 2.59 -5.85
CA ALA A 93 -7.98 2.67 -4.40
C ALA A 93 -9.36 2.45 -3.76
N SER A 94 -9.46 1.61 -2.73
CA SER A 94 -10.75 1.33 -2.13
C SER A 94 -11.16 2.46 -1.18
N PRO A 95 -12.37 3.04 -1.32
CA PRO A 95 -12.91 3.97 -0.33
C PRO A 95 -12.98 3.36 1.07
N ALA A 96 -13.13 2.05 1.20
CA ALA A 96 -13.14 1.37 2.49
C ALA A 96 -11.80 1.52 3.23
N LEU A 97 -10.68 1.58 2.49
CA LEU A 97 -9.33 1.72 3.05
C LEU A 97 -8.95 3.18 3.33
N THR A 98 -9.70 4.15 2.80
CA THR A 98 -9.49 5.59 3.05
C THR A 98 -10.42 6.14 4.13
N THR A 99 -11.49 5.42 4.49
CA THR A 99 -12.54 5.88 5.42
C THR A 99 -12.46 5.27 6.81
N ILE A 100 -11.59 4.29 7.08
CA ILE A 100 -11.36 3.74 8.43
C ILE A 100 -10.92 4.82 9.46
N TRP A 101 -10.52 5.99 8.98
CA TRP A 101 -10.09 7.15 9.78
C TRP A 101 -11.21 8.16 10.05
N ASN A 102 -12.37 8.01 9.40
CA ASN A 102 -13.55 8.82 9.70
C ASN A 102 -14.22 8.26 10.96
N GLY A 103 -13.65 8.59 12.10
CA GLY A 103 -14.19 8.20 13.40
C GLY A 103 -15.64 8.65 13.56
N THR A 104 -16.48 7.77 14.09
CA THR A 104 -17.75 8.16 14.72
C THR A 104 -17.46 9.29 15.72
N PRO A 105 -18.23 10.39 15.75
CA PRO A 105 -18.02 11.45 16.73
C PRO A 105 -18.02 10.87 18.15
N GLY A 106 -16.86 10.86 18.82
CA GLY A 106 -16.69 10.35 20.20
C GLY A 106 -15.68 9.21 20.40
N GLY A 107 -15.05 8.67 19.34
CA GLY A 107 -13.95 7.69 19.47
C GLY A 107 -12.57 8.33 19.67
N THR A 108 -11.63 7.58 20.28
CA THR A 108 -10.23 7.98 20.51
C THR A 108 -9.61 8.58 19.25
N THR A 109 -9.15 9.83 19.34
CA THR A 109 -8.42 10.52 18.27
C THR A 109 -7.09 9.81 18.04
N VAL A 110 -6.96 9.10 16.92
CA VAL A 110 -5.64 8.70 16.41
C VAL A 110 -5.06 9.91 15.70
N HIS A 111 -4.00 10.50 16.26
CA HIS A 111 -3.24 11.56 15.59
C HIS A 111 -2.45 10.94 14.44
N MET A 112 -3.05 10.90 13.26
CA MET A 112 -2.34 10.66 12.02
C MET A 112 -2.21 11.99 11.29
N THR A 113 -0.98 12.36 10.94
CA THR A 113 -0.75 13.46 10.02
C THR A 113 -1.37 13.08 8.69
N ASN A 114 -2.45 13.75 8.29
CA ASN A 114 -3.02 13.60 6.95
C ASN A 114 -1.92 13.86 5.92
N PHE A 115 -1.67 12.89 5.06
CA PHE A 115 -0.66 12.98 4.00
C PHE A 115 -1.27 13.36 2.63
N PHE A 116 -2.54 13.75 2.60
CA PHE A 116 -3.08 14.43 1.45
C PHE A 116 -2.86 15.93 1.66
N GLU A 117 -2.10 16.52 0.74
CA GLU A 117 -1.75 17.95 0.59
C GLU A 117 -0.39 18.38 1.15
N ARG A 118 0.59 18.42 0.24
CA ARG A 118 1.26 19.69 -0.09
C ARG A 118 1.82 19.71 -1.51
#